data_AF-A0A8B4S544-F1
#
_entry.id   AF-A0A8B4S544-F1
#
_cell.length_a   1.000
_cell.length_b   1.000
_cell.length_c   1.000
_cell.angle_alpha   90.00
_cell.angle_beta   90.00
_cell.angle_gamma   90.00
#
_symmetry.space_group_name_H-M   'P 1'
#
loop_
_entity.id
_entity.type
_entity.pdbx_description
1 polymer ?
#
loop_
_entity_poly.entity_id
_entity_poly.type
_entity_poly.pdbx_seq_one_letter_code
_entity_poly.pdbx_strand_id
1 'polypeptide(L)'
;MLKALGIRYRPPNHMRHTYATMLLMAGATPAYAAKQMGHSVEMFLNVYSKWLDDGQGDIEQAKLESFIGQNSPRTPPKKQRS
;
A
#
# COMPACT_ATOMS: atom_id res chain seq x y z
N MET A 1 -12.76 30.58 6.25
CA MET A 1 -13.30 29.47 7.07
C MET A 1 -12.25 28.79 7.96
N LEU A 2 -11.17 28.19 7.45
CA LEU A 2 -10.17 27.51 8.31
C LEU A 2 -9.45 28.42 9.33
N LYS A 3 -9.11 29.67 8.95
CA LYS A 3 -8.49 30.65 9.86
C LYS A 3 -9.42 31.08 11.02
N ALA A 4 -10.73 31.07 10.80
CA ALA A 4 -11.71 31.47 11.82
C ALA A 4 -11.88 30.40 12.90
N LEU A 5 -11.52 29.15 12.60
CA LEU A 5 -11.54 28.01 13.53
C LEU A 5 -10.21 27.83 14.27
N GLY A 6 -9.24 28.75 14.11
CA GLY A 6 -7.90 28.64 14.71
C GLY A 6 -7.03 27.53 14.12
N ILE A 7 -7.47 26.88 13.04
CA ILE A 7 -6.74 25.76 12.43
C ILE A 7 -5.57 26.31 11.61
N ARG A 8 -4.35 25.86 11.94
CA ARG A 8 -3.14 26.20 11.19
C ARG A 8 -3.29 25.76 9.74
N TYR A 9 -3.03 26.68 8.81
CA TYR A 9 -2.99 26.35 7.39
C TYR A 9 -1.84 25.37 7.11
N ARG A 10 -2.17 24.23 6.49
CA ARG A 10 -1.20 23.26 5.99
C ARG A 10 -1.28 23.22 4.46
N PRO A 11 -0.15 23.20 3.74
CA PRO A 11 -0.16 23.13 2.29
C PRO A 11 -0.89 21.89 1.76
N PRO A 12 -1.63 21.99 0.64
CA PRO A 12 -2.35 20.87 0.05
C PRO A 12 -1.50 19.67 -0.36
N ASN A 13 -0.21 19.88 -0.66
CA ASN A 13 0.66 18.80 -1.08
C ASN A 13 0.98 17.83 0.06
N HIS A 14 1.06 18.32 1.31
CA HIS A 14 1.33 17.44 2.45
C HIS A 14 0.19 16.45 2.70
N MET A 15 -1.06 16.88 2.52
CA MET A 15 -2.22 15.98 2.65
C MET A 15 -2.30 14.97 1.50
N ARG A 16 -1.83 15.32 0.30
CA ARG A 16 -1.70 14.34 -0.80
C ARG A 16 -0.72 13.22 -0.46
N HIS A 17 0.43 13.53 0.14
CA HIS A 17 1.39 12.52 0.56
C HIS A 17 0.81 11.60 1.65
N THR A 18 0.13 12.17 2.66
CA THR A 18 -0.55 11.37 3.69
C THR A 18 -1.59 10.43 3.08
N TYR A 19 -2.39 10.92 2.13
CA TYR A 19 -3.40 10.12 1.46
C TYR A 19 -2.80 8.97 0.65
N ALA A 20 -1.66 9.21 -0.02
CA ALA A 20 -0.92 8.16 -0.74
C ALA A 20 -0.45 7.03 0.19
N THR A 21 0.14 7.40 1.33
CA THR A 21 0.59 6.43 2.33
C THR A 21 -0.58 5.63 2.89
N MET A 22 -1.72 6.27 3.17
CA MET A 22 -2.92 5.56 3.65
C MET A 22 -3.44 4.52 2.65
N LEU A 23 -3.46 4.86 1.35
CA LEU A 23 -3.87 3.92 0.30
C LEU A 23 -2.95 2.71 0.22
N LEU A 24 -1.63 2.93 0.32
CA LEU A 24 -0.64 1.85 0.31
C LEU A 24 -0.73 0.96 1.55
N MET A 25 -0.92 1.56 2.73
CA MET A 25 -1.12 0.81 3.98
C MET A 25 -2.42 0.00 3.97
N ALA A 26 -3.46 0.50 3.31
CA ALA A 26 -4.71 -0.23 3.10
C ALA A 26 -4.60 -1.36 2.06
N GLY A 27 -3.43 -1.53 1.42
CA GLY A 27 -3.22 -2.52 0.35
C GLY A 27 -3.91 -2.17 -0.96
N ALA A 28 -4.21 -0.89 -1.21
CA ALA A 28 -4.80 -0.45 -2.47
C ALA A 28 -3.80 -0.63 -3.62
N THR A 29 -4.31 -0.99 -4.80
CA THR A 29 -3.44 -1.17 -5.96
C THR A 29 -2.80 0.17 -6.35
N PRO A 30 -1.50 0.20 -6.71
CA PRO A 30 -0.81 1.44 -7.10
C PRO A 30 -1.50 2.18 -8.27
N ALA A 31 -2.10 1.43 -9.20
CA ALA A 31 -2.89 2.00 -10.29
C ALA A 31 -4.16 2.73 -9.81
N TYR A 32 -4.86 2.18 -8.81
CA TYR A 32 -6.01 2.84 -8.18
C TYR A 32 -5.57 4.10 -7.43
N ALA A 33 -4.49 4.00 -6.66
CA ALA A 33 -3.96 5.13 -5.92
C ALA A 33 -3.51 6.28 -6.85
N ALA A 34 -2.81 5.97 -7.95
CA ALA A 34 -2.40 6.94 -8.95
C ALA A 34 -3.60 7.65 -9.59
N LYS A 35 -4.66 6.91 -9.94
CA LYS A 35 -5.92 7.46 -10.46
C LYS A 35 -6.57 8.45 -9.48
N GLN A 36 -6.56 8.15 -8.17
CA GLN A 36 -7.12 9.04 -7.15
C GLN A 36 -6.31 10.33 -6.96
N MET A 37 -5.00 10.30 -7.22
CA MET A 37 -4.13 11.48 -7.13
C MET A 37 -4.06 12.29 -8.42
N GLY A 38 -4.63 11.78 -9.52
CA GLY A 38 -4.58 12.43 -10.83
C GLY A 38 -3.19 12.38 -11.47
N HIS A 39 -2.38 11.40 -11.11
CA HIS A 39 -1.01 11.25 -11.60
C HIS A 39 -0.85 9.95 -12.42
N SER A 40 0.20 9.87 -13.25
CA SER A 40 0.52 8.62 -13.93
C SER A 40 0.96 7.56 -12.92
N VAL A 41 0.70 6.29 -13.24
CA VAL A 41 1.10 5.14 -12.41
C VAL A 41 2.62 5.08 -12.27
N GLU A 42 3.37 5.40 -13.32
CA GLU A 42 4.83 5.49 -13.29
C GLU A 42 5.33 6.53 -12.29
N MET A 43 4.75 7.74 -12.28
CA MET A 43 5.14 8.77 -11.33
C MET A 43 4.85 8.33 -9.89
N PHE A 44 3.67 7.73 -9.68
CA PHE A 44 3.29 7.20 -8.38
C PHE A 44 4.25 6.12 -7.88
N LEU A 45 4.60 5.15 -8.73
CA LEU A 45 5.57 4.12 -8.40
C LEU A 45 6.96 4.70 -8.16
N ASN A 46 7.43 5.65 -8.98
CA ASN A 46 8.73 6.30 -8.77
C ASN A 46 8.82 6.98 -7.40
N VAL A 47 7.73 7.61 -6.93
CA VAL A 47 7.72 8.33 -5.65
C VAL A 47 7.50 7.40 -4.45
N TYR A 48 6.64 6.39 -4.59
CA TYR A 48 6.15 5.62 -3.46
C TYR A 48 6.55 4.13 -3.42
N SER A 49 7.21 3.61 -4.46
CA SER A 49 7.72 2.21 -4.50
C SER A 49 8.58 1.86 -3.29
N LYS A 50 9.40 2.79 -2.80
CA LYS A 50 10.24 2.59 -1.61
C LYS A 50 9.44 2.16 -0.36
N TRP A 51 8.19 2.59 -0.25
CA TRP A 51 7.33 2.28 0.91
C TRP A 51 6.56 0.96 0.77
N LEU A 52 6.60 0.32 -0.40
CA LEU A 52 6.05 -1.02 -0.61
C LEU A 52 7.03 -2.12 -0.14
N ASP A 53 8.33 -1.82 -0.07
CA ASP A 53 9.39 -2.82 0.17
C ASP A 53 9.67 -3.08 1.66
N ASP A 54 9.21 -2.20 2.57
CA ASP A 54 9.61 -2.20 3.98
C ASP A 54 8.79 -3.17 4.86
N GLY A 55 8.71 -4.44 4.45
CA GLY A 55 8.14 -5.52 5.28
C GLY A 55 6.77 -6.06 4.86
N GLN A 56 6.25 -5.67 3.69
CA GLN A 56 5.05 -6.31 3.12
C GLN A 56 5.35 -7.62 2.37
N GLY A 57 6.63 -7.98 2.16
CA GLY A 57 7.02 -9.21 1.45
C GLY A 57 6.38 -10.48 2.03
N ASP A 58 6.36 -10.61 3.36
CA ASP A 58 5.76 -11.76 4.04
C ASP A 58 4.23 -11.77 3.92
N ILE A 59 3.60 -10.59 3.91
CA ILE A 59 2.14 -10.43 3.75
C ILE A 59 1.72 -10.77 2.32
N GLU A 60 2.47 -10.29 1.33
CA GLU A 60 2.22 -10.58 -0.09
C GLU A 60 2.51 -12.06 -0.40
N GLN A 61 3.53 -12.67 0.21
CA GLN A 61 3.74 -14.12 0.13
C GLN A 61 2.61 -14.90 0.80
N ALA A 62 2.12 -14.50 1.97
CA ALA A 62 0.98 -15.14 2.62
C ALA A 62 -0.32 -15.02 1.80
N LYS A 63 -0.54 -13.88 1.12
CA LYS A 63 -1.64 -13.72 0.16
C LYS A 63 -1.47 -14.66 -1.04
N LEU A 64 -0.26 -14.80 -1.58
CA LEU A 64 0.04 -15.72 -2.67
C LEU A 64 -0.16 -17.18 -2.25
N GLU A 65 0.35 -17.58 -1.08
CA GLU A 65 0.18 -18.92 -0.53
C GLU A 65 -1.29 -19.25 -0.23
N SER A 66 -2.07 -18.28 0.26
CA SER A 66 -3.51 -18.49 0.47
C SER A 66 -4.28 -18.64 -0.84
N PHE A 67 -3.94 -17.86 -1.88
CA PHE A 67 -4.51 -18.02 -3.22
C PHE A 67 -4.14 -19.36 -3.88
N ILE A 68 -2.87 -19.77 -3.79
CA ILE A 68 -2.38 -21.04 -4.35
C ILE A 68 -2.93 -22.23 -3.56
N GLY A 69 -2.96 -22.13 -2.22
CA GLY A 69 -3.46 -23.17 -1.33
C GLY A 69 -4.96 -23.46 -1.49
N GLN A 70 -5.76 -22.46 -1.90
CA GLN A 70 -7.15 -22.69 -2.27
C GLN A 70 -7.33 -23.50 -3.57
N ASN A 71 -6.32 -23.51 -4.44
CA ASN A 71 -6.40 -24.13 -5.77
C ASN A 71 -5.44 -25.32 -5.97
N SER A 72 -4.82 -25.81 -4.89
CA SER A 72 -3.81 -26.89 -4.94
C SER A 72 -4.27 -28.13 -4.14
N PRO A 73 -4.07 -29.36 -4.65
CA PRO A 73 -4.32 -30.57 -3.87
C PRO A 73 -3.32 -30.64 -2.71
N ARG A 74 -3.80 -30.31 -1.50
CA ARG A 74 -3.15 -30.46 -0.18
C ARG A 74 -1.70 -30.97 -0.20
N THR A 75 -0.74 -30.06 -0.20
CA THR A 75 0.67 -30.42 0.09
C THR A 75 0.92 -30.24 1.60
N PRO A 76 1.49 -31.23 2.31
CA PRO A 76 1.61 -31.20 3.76
C PRO A 76 2.63 -30.17 4.27
N PRO A 77 2.46 -29.66 5.50
CA PRO A 77 3.26 -28.57 6.06
C PRO A 77 4.73 -28.95 6.23
N LYS A 78 5.65 -28.07 5.79
CA LYS A 78 7.09 -28.20 6.04
C LYS A 78 7.36 -27.97 7.53
N LYS A 79 7.91 -29.01 8.17
CA LYS A 79 8.36 -29.06 9.56
C LYS A 79 9.44 -28.00 9.80
N GLN A 80 9.18 -27.04 10.70
CA GLN A 80 10.22 -26.18 11.28
C GLN A 80 11.28 -27.08 11.92
N ARG A 81 12.53 -26.95 11.47
CA ARG A 81 13.69 -27.60 12.13
C ARG A 81 14.13 -26.70 13.29
N SER A 82 14.28 -27.35 14.45
CA SER A 82 14.82 -26.82 15.70
C SER A 82 16.18 -26.16 15.57
#